data_AF-A0A6G4WQ94-F1
#
_entry.id   AF-A0A6G4WQ94-F1
#
_cell.length_a   1.000
_cell.length_b   1.000
_cell.length_c   1.000
_cell.angle_alpha   90.00
_cell.angle_beta   90.00
_cell.angle_gamma   90.00
#
_symmetry.space_group_name_H-M   'P 1'
#
loop_
_entity.id
_entity.type
_entity.pdbx_description
1 polymer ?
#
loop_
_entity_poly.entity_id
_entity_poly.type
_entity_poly.pdbx_seq_one_letter_code
_entity_poly.pdbx_strand_id
1 'polypeptide(L)' 'MSLHAGHLQSGWCPACKAYTYVSCALLLLTEQGVATIGELGWCEICDDPDDPLPPRRIDRAGS' A
#
# COMPACT_ATOMS: atom_id res chain seq x y z
N MET A 1 -2.06 3.20 28.76
CA MET A 1 -1.98 2.23 27.64
C MET A 1 -1.31 2.95 26.49
N SER A 2 -0.06 2.61 26.17
CA SER A 2 0.64 3.23 25.03
C SER A 2 0.07 2.67 23.73
N LEU A 3 -0.34 3.56 22.84
CA LEU A 3 -0.67 3.25 21.45
C LEU A 3 0.63 2.80 20.79
N HIS A 4 0.82 1.49 20.62
CA HIS A 4 1.95 1.00 19.86
C HIS A 4 1.59 1.18 18.39
N ALA A 5 2.34 2.01 17.67
CA ALA A 5 2.27 2.04 16.22
C ALA A 5 2.42 0.59 15.73
N GLY A 6 1.47 0.12 14.92
CA GLY A 6 1.48 -1.25 14.42
C GLY A 6 2.85 -1.60 13.83
N HIS A 7 3.31 -2.84 14.04
CA HIS A 7 4.60 -3.27 13.53
C HIS A 7 4.54 -3.38 12.00
N LEU A 8 5.39 -2.60 11.33
CA LEU A 8 5.53 -2.62 9.88
C LEU A 8 6.36 -3.83 9.46
N GLN A 9 5.82 -4.63 8.54
CA GLN A 9 6.50 -5.79 7.98
C GLN A 9 7.03 -5.44 6.60
N SER A 10 8.27 -5.85 6.31
CA SER A 10 8.89 -5.69 5.00
C SER A 10 9.13 -7.05 4.33
N GLY A 11 9.16 -7.08 3.01
CA GLY A 11 9.34 -8.31 2.25
C GLY A 11 9.63 -8.12 0.76
N TRP A 12 9.79 -9.24 0.08
CA TRP A 12 9.95 -9.31 -1.38
C TRP A 12 8.61 -9.15 -2.09
N CYS A 13 8.52 -8.22 -3.04
CA CYS A 13 7.35 -8.06 -3.88
C CYS A 13 7.21 -9.23 -4.88
N PRO A 14 6.04 -9.89 -4.97
CA PRO A 14 5.84 -11.00 -5.89
C PRO A 14 5.82 -10.56 -7.36
N ALA A 15 5.60 -9.28 -7.66
CA ALA A 15 5.56 -8.74 -9.02
C ALA A 15 6.96 -8.32 -9.51
N CYS A 16 7.53 -7.25 -8.94
CA CYS A 16 8.83 -6.71 -9.39
C CYS A 16 10.04 -7.47 -8.84
N LYS A 17 9.85 -8.38 -7.88
CA LYS A 17 10.91 -9.15 -7.22
C LYS A 17 11.95 -8.30 -6.46
N ALA A 18 11.63 -7.05 -6.13
CA ALA A 18 12.44 -6.21 -5.26
C ALA A 18 12.00 -6.34 -3.79
N TYR A 19 12.92 -6.09 -2.84
CA TYR A 19 12.62 -6.06 -1.40
C TYR A 19 12.02 -4.70 -1.01
N THR A 20 10.83 -4.42 -1.54
CA THR A 20 10.13 -3.12 -1.42
C THR A 20 8.65 -3.29 -1.07
N TYR A 21 8.23 -4.50 -0.72
CA TYR A 21 6.88 -4.73 -0.24
C TYR A 21 6.81 -4.40 1.26
N VAL A 22 5.76 -3.68 1.64
CA VAL A 22 5.49 -3.28 3.01
C VAL A 22 4.06 -3.68 3.36
N SER A 23 3.82 -4.21 4.55
CA SER A 23 2.48 -4.39 5.11
C SER A 23 2.38 -3.98 6.57
N CYS A 24 1.18 -3.58 7.00
CA CYS A 24 0.89 -3.19 8.38
C CYS A 24 -0.60 -3.37 8.71
N ALA A 25 -0.89 -3.56 10.00
CA ALA A 25 -2.27 -3.53 10.50
C ALA A 25 -2.83 -2.10 10.47
N LEU A 26 -4.04 -1.93 9.93
CA LEU A 26 -4.80 -0.69 10.02
C LEU A 26 -5.53 -0.62 11.35
N LEU A 27 -5.17 0.39 12.14
CA LEU A 27 -5.77 0.65 13.45
C LEU A 27 -6.72 1.85 13.35
N LEU A 28 -7.95 1.67 13.82
CA LEU A 28 -8.95 2.72 13.92
C LEU A 28 -9.14 3.11 15.38
N LEU A 29 -8.96 4.40 15.67
CA LEU A 29 -9.31 4.97 16.97
C LEU A 29 -10.81 5.26 17.00
N THR A 30 -11.50 4.74 18.02
CA THR A 30 -12.93 4.94 18.28
C THR A 30 -13.14 5.43 19.70
N GLU A 31 -14.36 5.85 20.04
CA GLU A 31 -14.73 6.21 21.43
C GLU A 31 -14.55 5.06 22.42
N GLN A 32 -14.60 3.80 21.94
CA GLN A 32 -14.42 2.60 22.76
C GLN A 32 -12.94 2.18 22.88
N GLY A 33 -12.02 2.89 22.21
CA GLY A 33 -10.60 2.56 22.14
C GLY A 33 -10.14 2.24 20.72
N VAL A 34 -8.99 1.56 20.61
CA VAL A 34 -8.39 1.19 19.31
C VAL A 34 -8.88 -0.17 18.86
N ALA A 35 -9.36 -0.24 17.62
CA ALA A 35 -9.72 -1.48 16.95
C ALA A 35 -8.79 -1.73 15.75
N THR A 36 -8.45 -3.00 15.48
CA THR A 36 -7.83 -3.38 14.20
C THR A 36 -8.93 -3.59 13.18
N ILE A 37 -8.88 -2.87 12.06
CA ILE A 37 -9.94 -2.88 11.03
C ILE A 37 -9.50 -3.55 9.72
N GLY A 38 -8.22 -3.91 9.60
CA GLY A 38 -7.70 -4.60 8.43
C GLY A 38 -6.19 -4.62 8.39
N GLU A 39 -5.66 -5.04 7.24
CA GLU A 39 -4.25 -4.97 6.88
C GLU A 39 -4.13 -4.17 5.60
N LEU A 40 -3.14 -3.29 5.53
CA LEU A 40 -2.75 -2.57 4.33
C LEU A 40 -1.38 -3.09 3.89
N GLY A 41 -1.20 -3.28 2.58
CA GLY A 41 0.10 -3.57 2.01
C GLY A 41 0.25 -2.96 0.64
N TRP A 42 1.47 -2.54 0.30
CA TRP A 42 1.81 -1.95 -0.99
C TRP A 42 3.29 -2.21 -1.32
N CYS A 43 3.62 -2.11 -2.59
CA CYS A 43 4.99 -2.12 -3.09
C CYS A 43 5.36 -0.71 -3.54
N GLU A 44 6.42 -0.13 -3.00
CA GLU A 44 6.85 1.23 -3.32
C GLU A 44 7.17 1.47 -4.81
N ILE A 45 7.44 0.40 -5.57
CA ILE A 45 7.74 0.48 -7.01
C ILE A 45 6.50 0.20 -7.86
N CYS A 46 5.69 -0.79 -7.48
CA CYS A 46 4.56 -1.19 -8.32
C CYS A 46 3.33 -0.31 -8.11
N ASP A 47 3.20 0.24 -6.90
CA ASP A 47 2.08 1.08 -6.47
C ASP A 47 2.56 2.54 -6.30
N ASP A 48 3.60 2.94 -7.04
CA ASP A 48 4.11 4.32 -7.05
C ASP A 48 3.00 5.26 -7.56
N PRO A 49 2.49 6.19 -6.72
CA PRO A 49 1.43 7.10 -7.13
C PRO A 49 1.89 8.15 -8.15
N ASP A 50 3.20 8.36 -8.26
CA ASP A 50 3.80 9.34 -9.18
C ASP A 50 4.17 8.73 -10.54
N ASP A 51 4.10 7.41 -10.70
CA ASP A 51 4.32 6.73 -11.98
C ASP A 51 2.96 6.54 -12.70
N PRO A 52 2.64 7.36 -13.72
CA PRO A 52 1.37 7.24 -14.41
C PRO A 52 1.27 5.88 -15.11
N LEU A 53 0.14 5.20 -14.93
CA LEU A 53 -0.16 3.97 -15.68
C LEU A 53 0.12 4.20 -17.18
N PRO A 54 0.73 3.22 -17.87
CA PRO A 54 1.04 3.38 -19.28
C PRO A 54 -0.22 3.72 -20.08
N PRO A 55 -0.13 4.59 -21.10
CA PRO A 55 -1.28 5.04 -21.87
C PRO A 55 -2.06 3.83 -22.39
N ARG A 56 -3.37 3.82 -22.14
CA ARG A 56 -4.22 2.70 -22.54
C ARG A 56 -4.34 2.72 -24.06
N ARG A 57 -4.32 1.57 -24.73
CA ARG A 57 -4.47 1.46 -26.21
C ARG A 57 -5.72 2.14 -26.80
N ILE A 58 -6.67 2.55 -25.97
CA ILE A 58 -7.88 3.30 -26.35
C ILE A 58 -7.62 4.80 -26.54
N ASP A 59 -6.43 5.30 -26.19
CA ASP A 59 -5.96 6.63 -26.54
C ASP A 59 -5.57 6.65 -28.04
N ARG A 60 -6.57 6.43 -28.91
CA ARG A 60 -6.40 6.57 -30.35
C ARG A 60 -6.06 8.03 -30.61
N ALA A 61 -4.85 8.27 -31.11
CA ALA A 61 -4.35 9.58 -31.52
C ALA A 61 -5.46 10.37 -32.24
N GLY A 62 -5.91 11.44 -31.59
CA GLY A 62 -6.77 12.44 -32.20
C GLY A 62 -6.00 13.11 -33.32
N SER A 63 -6.57 12.97 -34.51
CA SER A 63 -6.26 13.63 -35.78
C SER A 63 -5.97 15.12 -35.70
#